data_AF-A0A936D5G9-F1
#
_entry.id   AF-A0A936D5G9-F1
#
_cell.length_a   1.000
_cell.length_b   1.000
_cell.length_c   1.000
_cell.angle_alpha   90.00
_cell.angle_beta   90.00
_cell.angle_gamma   90.00
#
_symmetry.space_group_name_H-M   'P 1'
#
loop_
_entity.id
_entity.type
_entity.pdbx_description
1 polymer ?
#
loop_
_entity_poly.entity_id
_entity_poly.type
_entity_poly.pdbx_seq_one_letter_code
_entity_poly.pdbx_strand_id
1 'polypeptide(L)' 'MLSWKKQGTGLRGTEGPFVVNVVPKGDGRFSWEIFADGADSPQATGIGNSLGATKTAAEQYVKRSGRV' A
#
# COMPACT_ATOMS: atom_id res chain seq x y z
N MET A 1 5.31 -11.19 -3.69
CA MET A 1 4.40 -10.23 -4.36
C MET A 1 3.23 -9.96 -3.43
N LEU A 2 2.80 -8.69 -3.30
CA LEU A 2 1.73 -8.28 -2.39
C LEU A 2 0.44 -9.08 -2.64
N SER A 3 -0.08 -9.72 -1.60
CA SER A 3 -1.40 -10.33 -1.61
C SER A 3 -2.44 -9.24 -1.36
N TRP A 4 -3.24 -8.92 -2.37
CA TRP A 4 -4.23 -7.85 -2.31
C TRP A 4 -5.61 -8.40 -1.94
N LYS A 5 -6.26 -7.77 -0.96
CA LYS A 5 -7.65 -8.04 -0.56
C LYS A 5 -8.45 -6.74 -0.53
N LYS A 6 -9.74 -6.82 -0.83
CA LYS A 6 -10.65 -5.67 -0.68
C LYS A 6 -10.90 -5.40 0.80
N GLN A 7 -10.90 -4.13 1.20
CA GLN A 7 -11.25 -3.70 2.54
C GLN A 7 -12.12 -2.44 2.45
N GLY A 8 -13.43 -2.58 2.69
CA GLY A 8 -14.39 -1.50 2.48
C GLY A 8 -14.35 -0.98 1.04
N THR A 9 -14.16 0.33 0.89
CA THR A 9 -13.97 1.00 -0.42
C THR A 9 -12.52 0.96 -0.91
N GLY A 10 -11.59 0.50 -0.07
CA GLY A 10 -10.16 0.43 -0.37
C GLY A 10 -9.64 -0.99 -0.61
N LEU A 11 -8.32 -1.11 -0.61
CA LEU A 11 -7.58 -2.37 -0.68
C LEU A 11 -6.57 -2.46 0.46
N ARG A 12 -6.32 -3.68 0.91
CA ARG A 12 -5.22 -4.02 1.80
C ARG A 12 -4.28 -5.00 1.12
N GLY A 13 -3.00 -4.67 1.07
CA GLY A 13 -1.92 -5.52 0.61
C GLY A 13 -1.11 -6.07 1.78
N THR A 14 -0.65 -7.31 1.71
CA THR A 14 0.26 -7.88 2.71
C THR A 14 1.39 -8.66 2.05
N GLU A 15 2.61 -8.51 2.55
CA GLU A 15 3.78 -9.29 2.12
C GLU A 15 4.87 -9.23 3.21
N GLY A 16 5.25 -10.39 3.76
CA GLY A 16 6.22 -10.47 4.86
C GLY A 16 5.80 -9.57 6.04
N PRO A 17 6.68 -8.68 6.54
CA PRO A 17 6.36 -7.77 7.64
C PRO A 17 5.46 -6.60 7.21
N PHE A 18 5.20 -6.43 5.91
CA PHE A 18 4.53 -5.25 5.37
C PHE A 18 3.02 -5.39 5.30
N VAL A 19 2.34 -4.32 5.68
CA VAL A 19 0.92 -4.09 5.43
C VAL A 19 0.78 -2.80 4.64
N VAL A 20 0.02 -2.84 3.55
CA VAL A 20 -0.27 -1.69 2.70
C VAL A 20 -1.76 -1.41 2.74
N ASN A 21 -2.16 -0.19 3.06
CA ASN A 21 -3.54 0.27 2.96
C ASN A 21 -3.67 1.23 1.77
N VAL A 22 -4.70 1.07 0.96
CA VAL A 22 -5.01 1.93 -0.19
C VAL A 22 -6.46 2.36 -0.12
N VAL A 23 -6.73 3.66 -0.17
CA VAL A 23 -8.10 4.21 -0.06
C VAL A 23 -8.35 5.19 -1.20
N PRO A 24 -9.51 5.12 -1.90
CA PRO A 24 -9.88 6.12 -2.88
C PRO A 24 -10.17 7.47 -2.22
N LYS A 25 -9.70 8.56 -2.82
CA LYS A 25 -9.96 9.94 -2.33
C LYS A 25 -11.26 10.56 -2.87
N GLY A 26 -11.90 9.93 -3.86
CA GLY A 26 -13.14 10.40 -4.47
C GLY A 26 -12.96 11.27 -5.72
N ASP A 27 -11.74 11.68 -6.05
CA ASP A 27 -11.39 12.52 -7.21
C ASP A 27 -10.57 11.76 -8.28
N GLY A 28 -10.69 10.42 -8.28
CA GLY A 28 -9.90 9.53 -9.13
C GLY A 28 -8.51 9.19 -8.59
N ARG A 29 -8.04 9.88 -7.53
CA ARG A 29 -6.76 9.57 -6.88
C ARG A 29 -6.94 8.60 -5.71
N PHE A 30 -5.84 8.01 -5.30
CA PHE A 30 -5.76 7.04 -4.21
C PHE A 30 -4.68 7.46 -3.23
N SER A 31 -5.00 7.47 -1.94
CA SER A 31 -3.99 7.54 -0.88
C SER A 31 -3.51 6.15 -0.53
N TRP A 32 -2.23 6.02 -0.22
CA TRP A 32 -1.65 4.78 0.24
C TRP A 32 -0.70 5.00 1.41
N GLU A 33 -0.63 3.99 2.25
CA GLU A 33 0.18 3.94 3.47
C GLU A 33 0.80 2.55 3.60
N ILE A 34 2.06 2.49 3.99
CA ILE A 34 2.80 1.25 4.22
C ILE A 34 3.24 1.22 5.68
N PHE A 35 2.96 0.11 6.34
CA PHE A 35 3.36 -0.21 7.70
C PHE A 35 4.29 -1.42 7.65
N ALA A 36 5.20 -1.55 8.61
CA ALA A 36 6.04 -2.72 8.80
C ALA A 36 6.06 -3.14 10.27
N ASP A 37 6.25 -4.43 10.53
CA ASP A 37 6.50 -4.99 11.86
C ASP A 37 5.42 -4.66 12.90
N GLY A 38 4.17 -4.49 12.45
CA GLY A 38 3.07 -4.12 13.34
C GLY A 38 3.17 -2.69 13.90
N ALA A 39 3.97 -1.81 13.30
CA ALA A 39 4.06 -0.42 13.70
C ALA A 39 2.70 0.30 13.59
N ASP A 40 2.41 1.15 14.58
CA ASP A 40 1.18 1.97 14.60
C ASP A 40 1.20 3.13 13.60
N SER A 41 2.40 3.55 13.16
CA SER A 41 2.59 4.65 12.22
C SER A 41 3.13 4.14 10.88
N PRO A 42 2.74 4.75 9.75
CA PRO A 42 3.23 4.34 8.45
C PRO A 42 4.68 4.77 8.26
N GLN A 43 5.51 3.88 7.70
CA GLN A 43 6.89 4.18 7.33
C GLN A 43 6.98 4.92 5.98
N ALA A 44 5.96 4.78 5.14
CA ALA A 44 5.86 5.43 3.84
C ALA A 44 4.40 5.70 3.50
N THR A 45 4.15 6.87 2.92
CA THR A 45 2.82 7.27 2.45
C THR A 45 2.93 7.95 1.10
N GLY A 46 1.80 8.04 0.39
CA GLY A 46 1.76 8.80 -0.84
C GLY A 46 0.38 8.86 -1.48
N ILE A 47 0.31 9.57 -2.60
CA ILE A 47 -0.88 9.69 -3.43
C ILE A 47 -0.54 9.17 -4.83
N GLY A 48 -1.39 8.29 -5.37
CA GLY A 48 -1.32 7.82 -6.76
C GLY A 48 -2.50 8.34 -7.59
N ASN A 49 -2.24 8.63 -8.86
CA ASN A 49 -3.26 9.10 -9.81
C ASN A 49 -4.17 7.98 -10.34
N SER A 50 -3.88 6.73 -10.00
CA SER A 50 -4.73 5.59 -10.30
C SER A 50 -4.45 4.44 -9.31
N LEU A 51 -5.38 3.49 -9.24
CA LEU A 51 -5.21 2.29 -8.41
C LEU A 51 -3.99 1.47 -8.85
N GLY A 52 -3.78 1.33 -10.15
CA GLY A 52 -2.63 0.59 -10.71
C GLY A 52 -1.30 1.22 -10.32
N ALA A 53 -1.15 2.54 -10.53
CA ALA A 53 0.06 3.26 -10.14
C ALA A 53 0.36 3.14 -8.64
N THR A 54 -0.69 3.18 -7.81
CA THR A 54 -0.59 3.02 -6.37
C THR A 54 -0.09 1.63 -5.97
N LYS A 55 -0.66 0.56 -6.57
CA LYS A 55 -0.18 -0.81 -6.35
C LYS A 55 1.28 -0.97 -6.77
N THR A 56 1.65 -0.45 -7.95
CA THR A 56 3.03 -0.51 -8.44
C THR A 56 4.00 0.19 -7.49
N ALA A 57 3.67 1.39 -7.00
CA ALA A 57 4.51 2.10 -6.04
C ALA A 57 4.73 1.30 -4.75
N ALA A 58 3.64 0.75 -4.17
CA ALA A 58 3.72 -0.07 -2.97
C ALA A 58 4.53 -1.37 -3.18
N GLU A 59 4.29 -2.07 -4.29
CA GLU A 59 5.04 -3.28 -4.65
C GLU A 59 6.53 -3.00 -4.85
N GLN A 60 6.88 -1.88 -5.48
CA GLN A 60 8.28 -1.49 -5.66
C GLN A 60 8.95 -1.11 -4.34
N TYR A 61 8.24 -0.40 -3.45
CA TYR A 61 8.75 -0.10 -2.11
C TYR A 61 9.06 -1.39 -1.35
N VAL A 62 8.09 -2.31 -1.30
CA VAL A 62 8.22 -3.59 -0.60
C VAL A 62 9.37 -4.42 -1.18
N LYS A 63 9.45 -4.57 -2.51
CA LYS A 63 10.56 -5.30 -3.17
C LYS A 63 11.94 -4.70 -2.92
N ARG A 64 12.04 -3.37 -2.82
CA ARG A 64 13.32 -2.67 -2.62
C ARG A 64 13.73 -2.55 -1.16
N SER A 65 12.86 -2.96 -0.24
CA SER A 65 13.15 -2.91 1.20
C SER A 65 14.24 -3.88 1.65
N GLY A 66 14.50 -4.94 0.88
CA GLY A 66 15.43 -6.02 1.26
C GLY A 66 14.91 -6.94 2.36
N ARG A 67 13.61 -6.85 2.70
CA ARG A 67 12.97 -7.61 3.80
C ARG A 67 11.99 -8.69 3.31
N VAL A 68 11.85 -8.83 1.99
CA VAL A 68 11.01 -9.81 1.28
C VAL A 68 11.70 -10.28 0.01
#